data_AF-A0A957TT96-F1
#
_entry.id   AF-A0A957TT96-F1
#
_cell.length_a   1.000
_cell.length_b   1.000
_cell.length_c   1.000
_cell.angle_alpha   90.00
_cell.angle_beta   90.00
_cell.angle_gamma   90.00
#
_symmetry.space_group_name_H-M   'P 1'
#
loop_
_entity.id
_entity.type
_entity.pdbx_description
1 polymer ?
#
loop_
_entity_poly.entity_id
_entity_poly.type
_entity_poly.pdbx_seq_one_letter_code
_entity_poly.pdbx_strand_id
1 'polypeptide(L)'
;MLRGLTTISFWAEDMAAAQTWYSELLGMAPYFTRVNPDGSPAYIEFRLGDYQHELGIIDKRYAPTNAPSNPAGAIAYWHVDEIEATYEKLLTMGAQEHQPIIKRGEGFVTASVVDPFGNILGIMYNAHYLAVLDAHQAMGEIEPEENTEGNRVDSPVLEIVHFRTKPGVSAVDVLAASAETQEWLGQMPGYLQRELSLNDDGLWIDIVHWRSFSEAQAAAQEIIQQPCAANFMTMLDPEQLAMYHLERKQLFSQMA
;
A
#
# COMPACT_ATOMS: atom_id res chain seq x y z
N MET A 1 4.94 -7.76 19.14
CA MET A 1 5.84 -7.76 17.96
C MET A 1 5.56 -6.51 17.14
N LEU A 2 6.59 -5.83 16.61
CA LEU A 2 6.43 -4.63 15.76
C LEU A 2 5.93 -5.03 14.36
N ARG A 3 5.09 -4.21 13.72
CA ARG A 3 4.41 -4.54 12.44
C ARG A 3 4.80 -3.64 11.25
N GLY A 4 5.49 -2.54 11.51
CA GLY A 4 5.86 -1.54 10.51
C GLY A 4 6.24 -0.23 11.19
N LEU A 5 6.83 0.68 10.41
CA LEU A 5 7.03 2.05 10.84
C LEU A 5 5.69 2.79 10.73
N THR A 6 5.22 3.40 11.81
CA THR A 6 4.02 4.23 11.77
C THR A 6 4.41 5.67 11.47
N THR A 7 5.29 6.22 12.31
CA THR A 7 5.53 7.66 12.39
C THR A 7 6.99 7.91 12.76
N ILE A 8 7.61 8.89 12.10
CA ILE A 8 8.87 9.50 12.53
C ILE A 8 8.55 10.87 13.12
N SER A 9 9.14 11.18 14.27
CA SER A 9 8.98 12.46 14.96
C SER A 9 10.26 13.27 14.85
N PHE A 10 10.11 14.52 14.40
CA PHE A 10 11.13 15.56 14.41
C PHE A 10 10.67 16.73 15.29
N TRP A 11 11.61 17.50 15.79
CA TRP A 11 11.34 18.59 16.72
C TRP A 11 11.84 19.93 16.17
N ALA A 12 11.07 20.98 16.40
CA ALA A 12 11.44 22.34 16.04
C ALA A 12 11.02 23.33 17.13
N GLU A 13 11.85 24.35 17.38
CA GLU A 13 11.49 25.47 18.26
C GLU A 13 10.59 26.47 17.51
N ASP A 14 10.94 26.78 16.25
CA ASP A 14 10.12 27.61 15.37
C ASP A 14 9.28 26.72 14.44
N MET A 15 8.06 26.43 14.89
CA MET A 15 7.12 25.58 14.15
C MET A 15 6.63 26.19 12.84
N ALA A 16 6.56 27.52 12.74
CA ALA A 16 6.15 28.19 11.52
C ALA A 16 7.24 28.07 10.45
N ALA A 17 8.50 28.33 10.83
CA ALA A 17 9.64 28.13 9.94
C ALA A 17 9.78 26.65 9.51
N ALA A 18 9.58 25.71 10.44
CA ALA A 18 9.60 24.28 10.12
C ALA A 18 8.49 23.89 9.14
N GLN A 19 7.27 24.38 9.35
CA GLN A 19 6.18 24.13 8.42
C GLN A 19 6.51 24.62 7.01
N THR A 20 7.02 25.84 6.86
CA THR A 20 7.42 26.37 5.54
C THR A 20 8.52 25.53 4.91
N TRP A 21 9.58 25.23 5.66
CA TRP A 21 10.73 24.48 5.16
C TRP A 21 10.36 23.07 4.70
N TYR A 22 9.63 22.32 5.52
CA TYR A 22 9.19 20.96 5.17
C TYR A 22 8.17 20.97 4.03
N SER A 23 7.27 21.95 3.98
CA SER A 23 6.32 22.05 2.86
C SER A 23 7.02 22.31 1.52
N GLU A 24 8.07 23.15 1.52
CA GLU A 24 8.88 23.41 0.33
C GLU A 24 9.74 22.20 -0.07
N LEU A 25 10.33 21.51 0.91
CA LEU A 25 11.13 20.31 0.65
C LEU A 25 10.26 19.24 -0.03
N LEU A 26 9.09 18.96 0.56
CA LEU A 26 8.19 17.87 0.19
C LEU A 26 7.23 18.24 -0.96
N GLY A 27 7.10 19.52 -1.28
CA GLY A 27 6.18 20.00 -2.33
C GLY A 27 4.69 19.85 -1.97
N MET A 28 4.36 19.75 -0.68
CA MET A 28 3.00 19.52 -0.18
C MET A 28 2.75 20.26 1.13
N ALA A 29 1.48 20.55 1.43
CA ALA A 29 1.07 21.06 2.74
C ALA A 29 0.92 19.92 3.76
N PRO A 30 1.07 20.19 5.08
CA PRO A 30 0.75 19.19 6.09
C PRO A 30 -0.73 18.81 6.00
N TYR A 31 -1.04 17.51 6.06
CA TYR A 31 -2.41 17.03 5.99
C TYR A 31 -3.15 17.20 7.33
N PHE A 32 -2.39 17.25 8.44
CA PHE A 32 -2.90 17.48 9.77
C PHE A 32 -2.10 18.58 10.48
N THR A 33 -2.78 19.42 11.25
CA THR A 33 -2.17 20.45 12.09
C THR A 33 -2.93 20.58 13.40
N ARG A 34 -2.22 20.50 14.51
CA ARG A 34 -2.71 20.84 15.85
C ARG A 34 -2.10 22.16 16.27
N VAL A 35 -2.92 23.05 16.82
CA VAL A 35 -2.50 24.38 17.28
C VAL A 35 -2.50 24.48 18.81
N ASN A 36 -1.61 25.32 19.33
CA ASN A 36 -1.59 25.79 20.71
C ASN A 36 -2.75 26.79 20.95
N PRO A 37 -3.07 27.10 22.22
CA PRO A 37 -4.10 28.10 22.56
C PRO A 37 -3.85 29.50 21.99
N ASP A 38 -2.58 29.85 21.74
CA ASP A 38 -2.17 31.13 21.13
C ASP A 38 -2.25 31.13 19.59
N GLY A 39 -2.69 30.01 18.99
CA GLY A 39 -2.83 29.84 17.54
C GLY A 39 -1.56 29.37 16.83
N SER A 40 -0.43 29.25 17.51
CA SER A 40 0.81 28.70 16.91
C SER A 40 0.70 27.19 16.65
N PRO A 41 1.33 26.62 15.61
CA PRO A 41 1.34 25.18 15.41
C PRO A 41 2.08 24.47 16.56
N ALA A 42 1.46 23.43 17.12
CA ALA A 42 2.03 22.55 18.14
C ALA A 42 2.51 21.23 17.54
N TYR A 43 1.84 20.79 16.47
CA TYR A 43 2.13 19.57 15.72
C TYR A 43 1.67 19.76 14.28
N ILE A 44 2.51 19.40 13.32
CA ILE A 44 2.15 19.28 11.90
C ILE A 44 2.57 17.90 11.42
N GLU A 45 1.80 17.32 10.49
CA GLU A 45 2.08 15.99 9.99
C GLU A 45 1.90 15.90 8.48
N PHE A 46 2.79 15.15 7.85
CA PHE A 46 2.81 14.86 6.43
C PHE A 46 2.63 13.36 6.20
N ARG A 47 2.02 12.99 5.08
CA ARG A 47 2.07 11.64 4.52
C ARG A 47 3.01 11.64 3.34
N LEU A 48 4.07 10.84 3.44
CA LEU A 48 5.22 10.92 2.53
C LEU A 48 5.42 9.61 1.76
N GLY A 49 5.62 9.78 0.45
CA GLY A 49 6.05 8.71 -0.46
C GLY A 49 4.96 7.69 -0.79
N ASP A 50 5.37 6.61 -1.45
CA ASP A 50 4.46 5.62 -2.05
C ASP A 50 3.63 4.85 -1.02
N TYR A 51 4.09 4.82 0.23
CA TYR A 51 3.41 4.15 1.35
C TYR A 51 2.74 5.13 2.32
N GLN A 52 2.73 6.43 2.03
CA GLN A 52 2.10 7.45 2.88
C GLN A 52 2.62 7.41 4.33
N HIS A 53 3.92 7.17 4.53
CA HIS A 53 4.51 7.11 5.87
C HIS A 53 4.37 8.45 6.59
N GLU A 54 4.14 8.43 7.90
CA GLU A 54 3.91 9.66 8.66
C GLU A 54 5.23 10.31 9.08
N LEU A 55 5.36 11.59 8.74
CA LEU A 55 6.41 12.48 9.25
C LEU A 55 5.77 13.60 10.07
N GLY A 56 5.95 13.53 11.39
CA GLY A 56 5.46 14.53 12.33
C GLY A 56 6.54 15.51 12.75
N ILE A 57 6.26 16.82 12.64
CA ILE A 57 7.07 17.87 13.24
C ILE A 57 6.35 18.37 14.50
N ILE A 58 7.05 18.35 15.62
CA ILE A 58 6.50 18.63 16.95
C ILE A 58 7.21 19.84 17.55
N ASP A 59 6.46 20.69 18.22
CA ASP A 59 7.04 21.76 19.01
C ASP A 59 7.99 21.18 20.08
N LYS A 60 9.25 21.64 20.08
CA LYS A 60 10.32 21.11 20.93
C LYS A 60 10.00 21.15 22.42
N ARG A 61 9.05 21.99 22.87
CA ARG A 61 8.57 21.99 24.26
C ARG A 61 7.95 20.66 24.70
N TYR A 62 7.53 19.82 23.75
CA TYR A 62 6.99 18.47 23.98
C TYR A 62 8.03 17.36 23.77
N ALA A 63 9.29 17.70 23.53
CA ALA A 63 10.35 16.71 23.42
C ALA A 63 10.49 15.90 24.74
N PRO A 64 10.88 14.61 24.67
CA PRO A 64 11.12 13.80 25.87
C PRO A 64 12.11 14.48 26.83
N THR A 65 11.85 14.38 28.14
CA THR A 65 12.58 15.11 29.20
C THR A 65 14.10 14.86 29.27
N ASN A 66 14.59 13.78 28.65
CA ASN A 66 16.01 13.42 28.60
C ASN A 66 16.55 13.36 27.16
N ALA A 67 15.94 14.10 26.22
CA ALA A 67 16.44 14.15 24.85
C ALA A 67 17.87 14.72 24.83
N PRO A 68 18.84 14.03 24.19
CA PRO A 68 20.20 14.53 24.09
C PRO A 68 20.23 15.83 23.28
N SER A 69 21.17 16.72 23.60
CA SER A 69 21.37 17.98 22.87
C SER A 69 22.01 17.78 21.49
N ASN A 70 22.66 16.63 21.28
CA ASN A 70 23.26 16.25 20.01
C ASN A 70 22.36 15.23 19.31
N PRO A 71 22.36 15.20 17.96
CA PRO A 71 21.59 14.22 17.23
C PRO A 71 21.95 12.79 17.65
N ALA A 72 20.93 12.00 18.01
CA ALA A 72 21.11 10.60 18.37
C ALA A 72 21.55 9.76 17.16
N GLY A 73 22.21 8.62 17.38
CA GLY A 73 22.78 7.81 16.30
C GLY A 73 21.80 7.03 15.42
N ALA A 74 20.49 7.23 15.58
CA ALA A 74 19.48 6.58 14.74
C ALA A 74 19.16 7.46 13.52
N ILE A 75 19.20 6.87 12.33
CA ILE A 75 18.88 7.56 11.08
C ILE A 75 17.76 6.77 10.41
N ALA A 76 16.66 7.45 10.11
CA ALA A 76 15.66 6.95 9.18
C ALA A 76 16.00 7.45 7.77
N TYR A 77 16.10 6.52 6.82
CA TYR A 77 16.41 6.83 5.43
C TYR A 77 15.15 6.81 4.58
N TRP A 78 14.83 7.93 3.94
CA TRP A 78 13.77 8.05 2.96
C TRP A 78 14.30 7.69 1.57
N HIS A 79 13.56 6.89 0.81
CA HIS A 79 13.94 6.58 -0.57
C HIS A 79 13.87 7.83 -1.44
N VAL A 80 14.90 8.05 -2.25
CA VAL A 80 14.95 9.08 -3.30
C VAL A 80 15.60 8.50 -4.55
N ASP A 81 15.09 8.88 -5.72
CA ASP A 81 15.62 8.39 -6.98
C ASP A 81 16.93 9.10 -7.35
N GLU A 82 16.96 10.43 -7.22
CA GLU A 82 18.10 11.28 -7.57
C GLU A 82 18.83 11.78 -6.31
N ILE A 83 19.73 10.95 -5.76
CA ILE A 83 20.34 11.23 -4.45
C ILE A 83 21.24 12.47 -4.47
N GLU A 84 22.02 12.69 -5.53
CA GLU A 84 22.89 13.86 -5.66
C GLU A 84 22.07 15.17 -5.68
N ALA A 85 21.02 15.22 -6.52
CA ALA A 85 20.17 16.40 -6.65
C ALA A 85 19.40 16.68 -5.35
N THR A 86 18.88 15.64 -4.70
CA THR A 86 18.18 15.78 -3.41
C THR A 86 19.13 16.30 -2.34
N TYR A 87 20.35 15.75 -2.27
CA TYR A 87 21.37 16.19 -1.31
C TYR A 87 21.74 17.66 -1.50
N GLU A 88 21.97 18.09 -2.75
CA GLU A 88 22.25 19.49 -3.07
C GLU A 88 21.08 20.42 -2.71
N LYS A 89 19.84 20.01 -2.99
CA LYS A 89 18.64 20.76 -2.60
C LYS A 89 18.60 20.97 -1.08
N LEU A 90 18.83 19.90 -0.30
CA LEU A 90 18.82 19.96 1.16
C LEU A 90 19.86 20.97 1.70
N LEU A 91 21.08 20.93 1.17
CA LEU A 91 22.14 21.87 1.55
C LEU A 91 21.77 23.32 1.17
N THR A 92 21.19 23.53 -0.02
CA THR A 92 20.74 24.85 -0.48
C THR A 92 19.62 25.41 0.39
N MET A 93 18.77 24.55 0.93
CA MET A 93 17.71 24.91 1.88
C MET A 93 18.23 25.15 3.31
N GLY A 94 19.55 25.15 3.53
CA GLY A 94 20.18 25.48 4.81
C GLY A 94 20.40 24.29 5.75
N ALA A 95 20.20 23.06 5.28
CA ALA A 95 20.63 21.88 6.02
C ALA A 95 22.17 21.77 6.02
N GLN A 96 22.74 21.15 7.04
CA GLN A 96 24.17 20.92 7.18
C GLN A 96 24.50 19.45 6.89
N GLU A 97 25.65 19.18 6.27
CA GLU A 97 26.12 17.80 6.08
C GLU A 97 26.25 17.09 7.44
N HIS A 98 25.62 15.91 7.54
CA HIS A 98 25.81 14.99 8.66
C HIS A 98 26.64 13.78 8.22
N GLN A 99 26.26 13.16 7.10
CA GLN A 99 27.09 12.21 6.37
C GLN A 99 27.02 12.52 4.88
N PRO A 100 28.18 12.53 4.18
CA PRO A 100 28.21 12.73 2.75
C PRO A 100 27.53 11.57 2.02
N ILE A 101 27.36 11.72 0.71
CA ILE A 101 26.92 10.63 -0.16
C ILE A 101 27.93 9.48 -0.11
N ILE A 102 27.48 8.31 0.34
CA ILE A 102 28.28 7.10 0.45
C ILE A 102 27.61 5.98 -0.34
N LYS A 103 28.33 5.41 -1.30
CA LYS A 103 27.94 4.18 -1.99
C LYS A 103 28.16 2.99 -1.06
N ARG A 104 27.09 2.29 -0.70
CA ARG A 104 27.10 1.15 0.24
C ARG A 104 27.14 -0.21 -0.47
N GLY A 105 26.82 -0.22 -1.77
CA GLY A 105 26.78 -1.41 -2.62
C GLY A 105 26.03 -1.09 -3.90
N GLU A 106 25.86 -2.09 -4.75
CA GLU A 106 25.02 -1.96 -5.96
C GLU A 106 23.57 -1.69 -5.55
N GLY A 107 23.00 -0.58 -6.05
CA GLY A 107 21.61 -0.18 -5.73
C GLY A 107 21.41 0.41 -4.32
N PHE A 108 22.48 0.72 -3.59
CA PHE A 108 22.39 1.30 -2.24
C PHE A 108 23.33 2.50 -2.09
N VAL A 109 22.77 3.70 -2.02
CA VAL A 109 23.51 4.95 -1.82
C VAL A 109 22.84 5.72 -0.69
N THR A 110 23.60 6.15 0.31
CA THR A 110 23.07 6.84 1.51
C THR A 110 23.68 8.22 1.66
N ALA A 111 22.91 9.20 2.12
CA ALA A 111 23.41 10.47 2.64
C ALA A 111 22.53 10.91 3.82
N SER A 112 23.03 11.82 4.67
CA SER A 112 22.19 12.43 5.69
C SER A 112 22.62 13.86 5.98
N VAL A 113 21.66 14.69 6.35
CA VAL A 113 21.86 16.07 6.74
C VAL A 113 21.28 16.32 8.13
N VAL A 114 21.75 17.36 8.80
CA VAL A 114 21.04 17.98 9.92
C VAL A 114 20.21 19.12 9.34
N ASP A 115 18.88 19.06 9.49
CA ASP A 115 17.98 20.15 9.07
C ASP A 115 18.24 21.44 9.89
N PRO A 116 17.66 22.59 9.52
CA PRO A 116 17.83 23.84 10.28
C PRO A 116 17.33 23.79 11.74
N PHE A 117 16.59 22.75 12.12
CA PHE A 117 15.96 22.58 13.42
C PHE A 117 16.70 21.57 14.33
N GLY A 118 17.74 20.91 13.79
CA GLY A 118 18.60 19.97 14.51
C GLY A 118 18.23 18.49 14.34
N ASN A 119 17.32 18.14 13.44
CA ASN A 119 16.93 16.76 13.17
C ASN A 119 17.84 16.13 12.12
N ILE A 120 18.18 14.85 12.27
CA ILE A 120 18.84 14.10 11.20
C ILE A 120 17.80 13.63 10.19
N LEU A 121 17.93 14.10 8.96
CA LEU A 121 17.18 13.62 7.81
C LEU A 121 18.08 12.75 6.93
N GLY A 122 17.79 11.44 6.86
CA GLY A 122 18.47 10.51 5.98
C GLY A 122 17.76 10.38 4.63
N ILE A 123 18.53 10.39 3.55
CA ILE A 123 18.07 10.06 2.20
C ILE A 123 18.87 8.88 1.65
N MET A 124 18.22 8.06 0.84
CA MET A 124 18.84 6.86 0.31
C MET A 124 18.25 6.51 -1.05
N TYR A 125 19.10 6.15 -2.02
CA TYR A 125 18.64 5.32 -3.12
C TYR A 125 18.69 3.86 -2.65
N ASN A 126 17.55 3.17 -2.65
CA ASN A 126 17.42 1.82 -2.11
C ASN A 126 16.68 0.90 -3.09
N ALA A 127 17.42 -0.02 -3.74
CA ALA A 127 16.83 -0.99 -4.66
C ALA A 127 15.77 -1.90 -4.01
N HIS A 128 15.87 -2.18 -2.70
CA HIS A 128 14.85 -2.98 -2.01
C HIS A 128 13.54 -2.21 -1.81
N TYR A 129 13.61 -0.89 -1.63
CA TYR A 129 12.39 -0.08 -1.54
C TYR A 129 11.60 -0.19 -2.84
N LEU A 130 12.29 -0.01 -3.98
CA LEU A 130 11.71 -0.16 -5.31
C LEU A 130 11.16 -1.58 -5.54
N ALA A 131 11.91 -2.63 -5.17
CA ALA A 131 11.41 -4.00 -5.34
C ALA A 131 10.13 -4.29 -4.52
N VAL A 132 10.00 -3.70 -3.32
CA VAL A 132 8.79 -3.84 -2.51
C VAL A 132 7.65 -3.00 -3.10
N LEU A 133 7.94 -1.79 -3.58
CA LEU A 133 7.00 -0.94 -4.31
C LEU A 133 6.47 -1.62 -5.57
N ASP A 134 7.34 -2.14 -6.42
CA ASP A 134 6.99 -2.89 -7.62
C ASP A 134 6.15 -4.12 -7.28
N ALA A 135 6.43 -4.81 -6.17
CA ALA A 135 5.60 -5.94 -5.74
C ALA A 135 4.20 -5.48 -5.28
N HIS A 136 4.10 -4.37 -4.55
CA HIS A 136 2.83 -3.79 -4.13
C HIS A 136 2.02 -3.24 -5.32
N GLN A 137 2.70 -2.62 -6.27
CA GLN A 137 2.11 -2.16 -7.52
C GLN A 137 1.74 -3.33 -8.41
N ALA A 138 2.54 -4.38 -8.58
CA ALA A 138 2.12 -5.56 -9.32
C ALA A 138 0.88 -6.26 -8.71
N MET A 139 0.63 -6.05 -7.41
CA MET A 139 -0.61 -6.47 -6.74
C MET A 139 -1.79 -5.46 -6.90
N GLY A 140 -1.52 -4.19 -7.22
CA GLY A 140 -2.50 -3.09 -7.33
C GLY A 140 -2.75 -2.53 -8.74
N GLU A 141 -1.72 -2.44 -9.57
CA GLU A 141 -1.64 -2.11 -11.00
C GLU A 141 -1.89 -3.38 -11.81
N ILE A 142 -3.16 -3.59 -12.07
CA ILE A 142 -3.54 -4.12 -13.35
C ILE A 142 -4.00 -2.90 -14.16
N GLU A 143 -3.12 -2.32 -14.97
CA GLU A 143 -3.50 -1.20 -15.86
C GLU A 143 -4.07 -1.74 -17.18
N PRO A 144 -5.17 -1.18 -17.71
CA PRO A 144 -5.71 -1.55 -19.00
C PRO A 144 -4.89 -0.90 -20.14
N GLU A 145 -4.39 -1.70 -21.09
CA GLU A 145 -3.88 -1.15 -22.36
C GLU A 145 -4.98 -0.34 -23.07
N GLU A 146 -4.72 0.92 -23.43
CA GLU A 146 -5.64 1.68 -24.28
C GLU A 146 -5.74 1.02 -25.67
N ASN A 147 -6.87 0.37 -25.95
CA ASN A 147 -7.18 -0.15 -27.27
C ASN A 147 -8.24 0.73 -27.95
N THR A 148 -7.81 1.53 -28.92
CA THR A 148 -8.66 2.42 -29.75
C THR A 148 -9.55 1.68 -30.75
N GLU A 149 -9.60 0.34 -30.73
CA GLU A 149 -10.36 -0.45 -31.69
C GLU A 149 -11.19 -1.56 -31.03
N GLY A 150 -12.25 -1.21 -30.29
CA GLY A 150 -13.46 -2.05 -30.08
C GLY A 150 -13.31 -3.51 -29.60
N ASN A 151 -12.10 -3.95 -29.24
CA ASN A 151 -11.78 -5.27 -28.73
C ASN A 151 -11.62 -5.14 -27.21
N ARG A 152 -12.20 -6.08 -26.47
CA ARG A 152 -12.10 -6.12 -25.01
C ARG A 152 -10.61 -6.15 -24.64
N VAL A 153 -10.11 -5.05 -24.09
CA VAL A 153 -8.77 -4.97 -23.50
C VAL A 153 -8.68 -6.05 -22.43
N ASP A 154 -7.62 -6.84 -22.45
CA ASP A 154 -7.38 -7.82 -21.40
C ASP A 154 -7.03 -7.05 -20.12
N SER A 155 -8.04 -6.90 -19.26
CA SER A 155 -8.12 -5.88 -18.22
C SER A 155 -8.49 -6.53 -16.90
N PRO A 156 -8.24 -5.84 -15.75
CA PRO A 156 -8.63 -6.37 -14.44
C PRO A 156 -10.10 -6.76 -14.43
N VAL A 157 -10.38 -7.98 -13.98
CA VAL A 157 -11.75 -8.49 -13.90
C VAL A 157 -12.09 -8.91 -12.47
N LEU A 158 -13.31 -8.58 -12.06
CA LEU A 158 -13.96 -9.21 -10.94
C LEU A 158 -14.76 -10.39 -11.47
N GLU A 159 -14.44 -11.59 -11.03
CA GLU A 159 -15.36 -12.71 -11.11
C GLU A 159 -16.26 -12.67 -9.88
N ILE A 160 -17.57 -12.57 -10.09
CA ILE A 160 -18.57 -12.61 -9.01
C ILE A 160 -19.45 -13.82 -9.24
N VAL A 161 -19.39 -14.77 -8.32
CA VAL A 161 -20.28 -15.92 -8.26
C VAL A 161 -21.23 -15.71 -7.10
N HIS A 162 -22.52 -15.75 -7.38
CA HIS A 162 -23.53 -15.70 -6.33
C HIS A 162 -24.33 -16.99 -6.40
N PHE A 163 -24.47 -17.66 -5.26
CA PHE A 163 -25.05 -18.99 -5.21
C PHE A 163 -25.80 -19.24 -3.91
N ARG A 164 -26.70 -20.21 -3.97
CA ARG A 164 -27.34 -20.82 -2.80
C ARG A 164 -27.09 -22.31 -2.84
N THR A 165 -27.16 -22.95 -1.68
CA THR A 165 -26.91 -24.39 -1.56
C THR A 165 -28.21 -25.18 -1.56
N LYS A 166 -28.11 -26.47 -1.88
CA LYS A 166 -29.20 -27.43 -1.72
C LYS A 166 -29.61 -27.53 -0.24
N PRO A 167 -30.88 -27.88 0.05
CA PRO A 167 -31.33 -28.10 1.42
C PRO A 167 -30.44 -29.10 2.16
N GLY A 168 -30.05 -28.75 3.40
CA GLY A 168 -29.25 -29.59 4.27
C GLY A 168 -27.73 -29.40 4.19
N VAL A 169 -27.22 -28.59 3.24
CA VAL A 169 -25.81 -28.20 3.20
C VAL A 169 -25.56 -27.09 4.23
N SER A 170 -24.64 -27.31 5.15
CA SER A 170 -24.29 -26.30 6.16
C SER A 170 -23.22 -25.33 5.66
N ALA A 171 -23.11 -24.16 6.31
CA ALA A 171 -22.04 -23.22 5.99
C ALA A 171 -20.64 -23.79 6.25
N VAL A 172 -20.50 -24.72 7.20
CA VAL A 172 -19.24 -25.42 7.47
C VAL A 172 -18.84 -26.29 6.27
N ASP A 173 -19.79 -26.98 5.66
CA ASP A 173 -19.54 -27.82 4.49
C ASP A 173 -19.08 -26.97 3.30
N VAL A 174 -19.72 -25.81 3.08
CA VAL A 174 -19.34 -24.86 2.03
C VAL A 174 -17.94 -24.31 2.27
N LEU A 175 -17.61 -23.91 3.49
CA LEU A 175 -16.28 -23.38 3.82
C LEU A 175 -15.18 -24.43 3.64
N ALA A 176 -15.44 -25.69 3.99
CA ALA A 176 -14.50 -26.79 3.79
C ALA A 176 -14.23 -27.04 2.30
N ALA A 177 -15.28 -27.17 1.48
CA ALA A 177 -15.12 -27.35 0.03
C ALA A 177 -14.50 -26.11 -0.64
N SER A 178 -14.82 -24.91 -0.16
CA SER A 178 -14.23 -23.66 -0.64
C SER A 178 -12.73 -23.56 -0.36
N ALA A 179 -12.26 -24.10 0.77
CA ALA A 179 -10.84 -24.14 1.13
C ALA A 179 -10.03 -25.04 0.18
N GLU A 180 -10.60 -26.19 -0.23
CA GLU A 180 -9.99 -27.05 -1.27
C GLU A 180 -9.88 -26.31 -2.60
N THR A 181 -10.93 -25.58 -2.99
CA THR A 181 -10.90 -24.73 -4.19
C THR A 181 -9.84 -23.62 -4.06
N GLN A 182 -9.70 -23.01 -2.88
CA GLN A 182 -8.72 -21.95 -2.63
C GLN A 182 -7.27 -22.41 -2.79
N GLU A 183 -6.94 -23.63 -2.34
CA GLU A 183 -5.58 -24.17 -2.44
C GLU A 183 -5.12 -24.28 -3.89
N TRP A 184 -6.02 -24.70 -4.78
CA TRP A 184 -5.78 -24.74 -6.22
C TRP A 184 -5.82 -23.34 -6.85
N LEU A 185 -6.88 -22.57 -6.59
CA LEU A 185 -7.12 -21.28 -7.22
C LEU A 185 -6.01 -20.28 -6.94
N GLY A 186 -5.45 -20.28 -5.72
CA GLY A 186 -4.34 -19.41 -5.34
C GLY A 186 -3.04 -19.65 -6.09
N GLN A 187 -2.93 -20.76 -6.83
CA GLN A 187 -1.77 -21.09 -7.66
C GLN A 187 -1.96 -20.67 -9.13
N MET A 188 -3.17 -20.25 -9.51
CA MET A 188 -3.48 -19.91 -10.90
C MET A 188 -2.78 -18.61 -11.33
N PRO A 189 -2.24 -18.56 -12.55
CA PRO A 189 -1.73 -17.32 -13.11
C PRO A 189 -2.79 -16.22 -13.07
N GLY A 190 -2.40 -15.05 -12.58
CA GLY A 190 -3.27 -13.87 -12.53
C GLY A 190 -4.24 -13.83 -11.35
N TYR A 191 -4.28 -14.83 -10.47
CA TYR A 191 -5.03 -14.74 -9.22
C TYR A 191 -4.45 -13.64 -8.32
N LEU A 192 -5.30 -12.73 -7.82
CA LEU A 192 -4.88 -11.70 -6.85
C LEU A 192 -5.45 -11.93 -5.45
N GLN A 193 -6.78 -12.05 -5.37
CA GLN A 193 -7.51 -12.08 -4.11
C GLN A 193 -8.85 -12.78 -4.29
N ARG A 194 -9.35 -13.39 -3.22
CA ARG A 194 -10.70 -13.96 -3.17
C ARG A 194 -11.37 -13.64 -1.85
N GLU A 195 -12.67 -13.37 -1.92
CA GLU A 195 -13.53 -13.12 -0.78
C GLU A 195 -14.80 -13.97 -0.89
N LEU A 196 -15.10 -14.74 0.16
CA LEU A 196 -16.34 -15.52 0.25
C LEU A 196 -17.20 -14.98 1.39
N SER A 197 -18.40 -14.53 1.06
CA SER A 197 -19.35 -13.92 1.98
C SER A 197 -20.67 -14.69 2.01
N LEU A 198 -21.33 -14.70 3.17
CA LEU A 198 -22.66 -15.27 3.39
C LEU A 198 -23.53 -14.21 4.06
N ASN A 199 -24.76 -14.02 3.59
CA ASN A 199 -25.77 -13.22 4.29
C ASN A 199 -26.76 -14.08 5.10
N ASP A 200 -27.57 -13.43 5.94
CA ASP A 200 -28.54 -14.11 6.82
C ASP A 200 -29.64 -14.87 6.04
N ASP A 201 -29.89 -14.47 4.80
CA ASP A 201 -30.86 -15.13 3.94
C ASP A 201 -30.31 -16.40 3.29
N GLY A 202 -29.02 -16.73 3.49
CA GLY A 202 -28.37 -17.91 2.92
C GLY A 202 -27.81 -17.73 1.50
N LEU A 203 -27.69 -16.48 1.02
CA LEU A 203 -26.99 -16.16 -0.22
C LEU A 203 -25.49 -16.10 0.03
N TRP A 204 -24.74 -16.87 -0.76
CA TRP A 204 -23.29 -16.77 -0.84
C TRP A 204 -22.88 -15.86 -1.99
N ILE A 205 -21.83 -15.08 -1.78
CA ILE A 205 -21.14 -14.32 -2.82
C ILE A 205 -19.65 -14.65 -2.71
N ASP A 206 -19.10 -15.21 -3.78
CA ASP A 206 -17.69 -15.46 -3.99
C ASP A 206 -17.15 -14.44 -5.01
N ILE A 207 -16.19 -13.63 -4.60
CA ILE A 207 -15.59 -12.59 -5.43
C ILE A 207 -14.13 -12.95 -5.63
N VAL A 208 -13.70 -13.11 -6.88
CA VAL A 208 -12.30 -13.35 -7.24
C VAL A 208 -11.78 -12.19 -8.07
N HIS A 209 -10.66 -11.63 -7.64
CA HIS A 209 -9.95 -10.56 -8.33
C HIS A 209 -8.87 -11.18 -9.19
N TRP A 210 -8.93 -10.91 -10.49
CA TRP A 210 -7.97 -11.41 -11.46
C TRP A 210 -7.22 -10.27 -12.12
N ARG A 211 -5.96 -10.55 -12.47
CA ARG A 211 -5.12 -9.72 -13.31
C ARG A 211 -5.69 -9.53 -14.70
N SER A 212 -6.31 -10.53 -15.30
CA SER A 212 -6.92 -10.30 -16.61
C SER A 212 -8.13 -11.18 -16.86
N PHE A 213 -8.94 -10.80 -17.84
CA PHE A 213 -10.10 -11.59 -18.26
C PHE A 213 -9.66 -12.92 -18.88
N SER A 214 -8.56 -12.92 -19.65
CA SER A 214 -8.03 -14.15 -20.26
C SER A 214 -7.55 -15.14 -19.20
N GLU A 215 -6.92 -14.66 -18.13
CA GLU A 215 -6.46 -15.48 -17.00
C GLU A 215 -7.63 -16.04 -16.18
N ALA A 216 -8.65 -15.21 -15.89
CA ALA A 216 -9.88 -15.66 -15.27
C ALA A 216 -10.59 -16.73 -16.12
N GLN A 217 -10.68 -16.53 -17.43
CA GLN A 217 -11.30 -17.48 -18.34
C GLN A 217 -10.52 -18.80 -18.42
N ALA A 218 -9.19 -18.74 -18.44
CA ALA A 218 -8.34 -19.94 -18.42
C ALA A 218 -8.56 -20.74 -17.14
N ALA A 219 -8.58 -20.09 -15.98
CA ALA A 219 -8.88 -20.72 -14.70
C ALA A 219 -10.30 -21.33 -14.68
N ALA A 220 -11.30 -20.63 -15.19
CA ALA A 220 -12.67 -21.13 -15.27
C ALA A 220 -12.83 -22.37 -16.18
N GLN A 221 -11.98 -22.51 -17.20
CA GLN A 221 -11.95 -23.72 -18.04
C GLN A 221 -11.23 -24.88 -17.34
N GLU A 222 -10.14 -24.59 -16.63
CA GLU A 222 -9.33 -25.60 -15.97
C GLU A 222 -9.99 -26.15 -14.71
N ILE A 223 -10.68 -25.31 -13.93
CA ILE A 223 -11.32 -25.69 -12.67
C ILE A 223 -12.33 -26.83 -12.86
N ILE A 224 -12.95 -26.95 -14.04
CA ILE A 224 -13.90 -28.04 -14.38
C ILE A 224 -13.25 -29.42 -14.25
N GLN A 225 -11.94 -29.52 -14.45
CA GLN A 225 -11.18 -30.77 -14.34
C GLN A 225 -10.71 -31.06 -12.91
N GLN A 226 -10.91 -30.13 -11.98
CA GLN A 226 -10.39 -30.23 -10.63
C GLN A 226 -11.39 -30.94 -9.70
N PRO A 227 -10.93 -31.85 -8.83
CA PRO A 227 -11.80 -32.53 -7.87
C PRO A 227 -12.52 -31.59 -6.91
N CYS A 228 -11.87 -30.48 -6.51
CA CYS A 228 -12.46 -29.47 -5.63
C CYS A 228 -13.71 -28.83 -6.25
N ALA A 229 -13.70 -28.58 -7.56
CA ALA A 229 -14.84 -28.04 -8.29
C ALA A 229 -16.02 -29.02 -8.31
N ALA A 230 -15.73 -30.30 -8.59
CA ALA A 230 -16.76 -31.34 -8.58
C ALA A 230 -17.44 -31.46 -7.21
N ASN A 231 -16.66 -31.43 -6.12
CA ASN A 231 -17.17 -31.45 -4.75
C ASN A 231 -18.09 -30.24 -4.49
N PHE A 232 -17.60 -29.02 -4.79
CA PHE A 232 -18.34 -27.78 -4.59
C PHE A 232 -19.66 -27.75 -5.38
N MET A 233 -19.63 -28.15 -6.65
CA MET A 233 -20.81 -28.21 -7.52
C MET A 233 -21.91 -29.14 -7.01
N THR A 234 -21.58 -30.18 -6.23
CA THR A 234 -22.61 -31.06 -5.64
C THR A 234 -23.48 -30.34 -4.61
N MET A 235 -22.94 -29.28 -3.98
CA MET A 235 -23.59 -28.52 -2.91
C MET A 235 -24.53 -27.43 -3.42
N LEU A 236 -24.33 -26.95 -4.66
CA LEU A 236 -25.02 -25.79 -5.21
C LEU A 236 -26.46 -26.11 -5.66
N ASP A 237 -27.37 -25.17 -5.43
CA ASP A 237 -28.66 -25.13 -6.12
C ASP A 237 -28.45 -24.54 -7.53
N PRO A 238 -28.61 -25.32 -8.61
CA PRO A 238 -28.33 -24.87 -9.96
C PRO A 238 -29.31 -23.79 -10.45
N GLU A 239 -30.51 -23.66 -9.87
CA GLU A 239 -31.46 -22.61 -10.24
C GLU A 239 -31.10 -21.25 -9.60
N GLN A 240 -30.20 -21.26 -8.63
CA GLN A 240 -29.85 -20.10 -7.82
C GLN A 240 -28.34 -19.80 -7.87
N LEU A 241 -27.68 -20.25 -8.94
CA LEU A 241 -26.30 -19.97 -9.27
C LEU A 241 -26.22 -19.01 -10.45
N ALA A 242 -25.45 -17.93 -10.31
CA ALA A 242 -24.99 -17.18 -11.45
C ALA A 242 -23.56 -16.66 -11.24
N MET A 243 -22.91 -16.35 -12.37
CA MET A 243 -21.52 -15.95 -12.45
C MET A 243 -21.40 -14.79 -13.43
N TYR A 244 -20.57 -13.82 -13.06
CA TYR A 244 -20.27 -12.65 -13.88
C TYR A 244 -18.77 -12.39 -13.92
N HIS A 245 -18.28 -12.01 -15.10
CA HIS A 245 -16.96 -11.40 -15.27
C HIS A 245 -17.14 -9.91 -15.57
N LEU A 246 -16.89 -9.07 -14.57
CA LEU A 246 -17.09 -7.64 -14.61
C LEU A 246 -15.76 -6.91 -14.77
N GLU A 247 -15.63 -6.19 -15.90
CA GLU A 247 -14.50 -5.30 -16.12
C GLU A 247 -14.47 -4.21 -15.06
N ARG A 248 -13.33 -4.03 -14.40
CA ARG A 248 -13.17 -2.98 -13.40
C ARG A 248 -13.07 -1.62 -14.10
N LYS A 249 -14.08 -0.78 -13.92
CA LYS A 249 -14.09 0.59 -14.48
C LYS A 249 -13.39 1.62 -13.60
N GLN A 250 -13.45 1.46 -12.29
CA GLN A 250 -12.80 2.35 -11.33
C GLN A 250 -12.59 1.62 -10.01
N LEU A 251 -11.45 1.84 -9.37
CA LEU A 251 -11.18 1.42 -8.00
C LEU A 251 -11.10 2.67 -7.12
N PHE A 252 -11.97 2.75 -6.11
CA PHE A 252 -11.88 3.77 -5.08
C PHE A 252 -11.13 3.15 -3.90
N SER A 253 -9.81 3.34 -3.84
CA SER A 253 -9.09 3.15 -2.60
C SER A 253 -9.48 4.27 -1.64
N GLN A 254 -9.50 4.02 -0.34
CA GLN A 254 -9.43 5.14 0.59
C GLN A 254 -8.15 5.90 0.24
N MET A 255 -8.29 7.16 -0.19
CA MET A 255 -7.20 8.12 -0.10
C MET A 255 -6.90 8.21 1.38
N ALA A 256 -5.92 7.42 1.80
CA ALA A 256 -5.42 7.42 3.14
C ALA A 256 -4.55 8.67 3.26
#